data_AF-A0A1N7NHV7-F1
#
_entry.id   AF-A0A1N7NHV7-F1
#
_cell.length_a   1.000
_cell.length_b   1.000
_cell.length_c   1.000
_cell.angle_alpha   90.00
_cell.angle_beta   90.00
_cell.angle_gamma   90.00
#
_symmetry.space_group_name_H-M   'P 1'
#
loop_
_entity.id
_entity.type
_entity.pdbx_description
1 polymer ?
#
loop_
_entity_poly.entity_id
_entity_poly.type
_entity_poly.pdbx_seq_one_letter_code
_entity_poly.pdbx_strand_id
1 'polypeptide(L)'
;MKKIFSLIILCISIFALAQVKVPFVGHRSFDILKGYSGTGTPHYYLDVKKNGDVYFGYVQVNQANGKETKEEVNAGKYAVNKIMKVEFKKYKETFLLKFNKDKIYLTDEKGNIKNLEGCCSARESIDKETCNCESELYE
;
A
#
# COMPACT_ATOMS: atom_id res chain seq x y z
N MET A 1 -5.82 -37.45 32.63
CA MET A 1 -4.83 -36.40 32.27
C MET A 1 -4.30 -36.47 30.83
N LYS A 2 -4.23 -37.63 30.15
CA LYS A 2 -3.73 -37.74 28.75
C LYS A 2 -4.54 -36.98 27.68
N LYS A 3 -5.87 -36.85 27.83
CA LYS A 3 -6.74 -36.21 26.83
C LYS A 3 -6.59 -34.68 26.76
N ILE A 4 -6.20 -34.03 27.86
CA ILE A 4 -6.04 -32.56 27.93
C ILE A 4 -4.75 -32.12 27.24
N PHE A 5 -3.66 -32.88 27.41
CA PHE A 5 -2.39 -32.62 26.71
C PHE A 5 -2.54 -32.69 25.19
N SER A 6 -3.33 -33.64 24.67
CA SER A 6 -3.60 -33.74 23.24
C SER A 6 -4.39 -32.53 22.70
N LEU A 7 -5.28 -31.96 23.49
CA LEU A 7 -6.06 -30.78 23.10
C LEU A 7 -5.17 -29.52 23.06
N ILE A 8 -4.27 -29.37 24.05
CA ILE A 8 -3.32 -28.26 24.11
C ILE A 8 -2.33 -28.31 22.93
N ILE A 9 -1.79 -29.49 22.60
CA ILE A 9 -0.88 -29.68 21.46
C ILE A 9 -1.59 -29.41 20.13
N LEU A 10 -2.86 -29.77 20.00
CA LEU A 10 -3.67 -29.47 18.82
C LEU A 10 -3.94 -27.96 18.69
N CYS A 11 -4.25 -27.27 19.78
CA CYS A 11 -4.45 -25.82 19.76
C CYS A 11 -3.16 -25.06 19.39
N ILE A 12 -2.01 -25.44 19.96
CA ILE A 12 -0.72 -24.79 19.66
C ILE A 12 -0.31 -24.99 18.20
N SER A 13 -0.57 -26.17 17.63
CA SER A 13 -0.24 -26.44 16.22
C SER A 13 -1.12 -25.65 15.24
N ILE A 14 -2.38 -25.37 15.57
CA ILE A 14 -3.25 -24.47 14.77
C ILE A 14 -2.75 -23.02 14.82
N PHE A 15 -2.28 -22.54 15.99
CA PHE A 15 -1.70 -21.20 16.11
C PHE A 15 -0.39 -21.02 15.35
N ALA A 16 0.44 -22.06 15.26
CA ALA A 16 1.68 -22.03 14.47
C ALA A 16 1.43 -21.89 12.96
N LEU A 17 0.29 -22.41 12.45
CA LEU A 17 -0.12 -22.31 11.05
C LEU A 17 -0.80 -20.97 10.69
N ALA A 18 -1.19 -20.17 11.69
CA ALA A 18 -1.84 -18.87 11.49
C ALA A 18 -0.86 -17.71 11.20
N GLN A 19 0.42 -18.00 10.94
CA GLN A 19 1.38 -16.97 10.54
C GLN A 19 0.99 -16.39 9.17
N VAL A 20 0.51 -15.15 9.17
CA VAL A 20 0.12 -14.44 7.94
C VAL A 20 1.36 -14.26 7.08
N LYS A 21 1.38 -14.94 5.93
CA LYS A 21 2.48 -14.84 4.96
C LYS A 21 2.38 -13.50 4.22
N VAL A 22 3.06 -12.49 4.75
CA VAL A 22 3.17 -11.15 4.17
C VAL A 22 4.36 -11.06 3.21
N PRO A 23 4.32 -10.17 2.20
CA PRO A 23 5.40 -10.06 1.22
C PRO A 23 6.66 -9.41 1.82
N PHE A 24 6.48 -8.58 2.84
CA PHE A 24 7.52 -8.00 3.69
C PHE A 24 6.88 -7.50 4.99
N VAL A 25 7.70 -7.06 5.94
CA VAL A 25 7.28 -6.38 7.16
C VAL A 25 8.01 -5.04 7.23
N GLY A 26 7.27 -3.98 7.56
CA GLY A 26 7.81 -2.64 7.73
C GLY A 26 7.29 -1.64 6.70
N HIS A 27 7.87 -0.46 6.79
CA HIS A 27 7.52 0.73 6.02
C HIS A 27 8.21 0.75 4.66
N ARG A 28 7.46 1.07 3.61
CA ARG A 28 7.99 1.33 2.26
C ARG A 28 7.27 2.49 1.61
N SER A 29 8.03 3.34 0.95
CA SER A 29 7.55 4.48 0.17
C SER A 29 7.26 4.07 -1.27
N PHE A 30 6.40 4.84 -1.95
CA PHE A 30 6.11 4.66 -3.37
C PHE A 30 5.62 5.95 -4.04
N ASP A 31 5.85 6.04 -5.35
CA ASP A 31 5.44 7.15 -6.21
C ASP A 31 4.60 6.63 -7.39
N ILE A 32 3.29 6.51 -7.20
CA ILE A 32 2.39 5.91 -8.21
C ILE A 32 1.71 6.93 -9.13
N LEU A 33 1.77 8.21 -8.76
CA LEU A 33 1.17 9.35 -9.47
C LEU A 33 2.26 10.36 -9.87
N LYS A 34 3.29 9.88 -10.59
CA LYS A 34 4.51 10.63 -10.93
C LYS A 34 4.28 11.89 -11.74
N GLY A 35 3.17 11.97 -12.48
CA GLY A 35 2.83 13.13 -13.31
C GLY A 35 2.39 14.33 -12.49
N TYR A 36 1.98 14.10 -11.24
CA TYR A 36 1.64 15.15 -10.28
C TYR A 36 2.85 15.48 -9.40
N SER A 37 4.03 15.64 -9.99
CA SER A 37 5.25 16.04 -9.28
C SER A 37 5.31 17.58 -9.14
N GLY A 38 5.37 18.09 -7.91
CA GLY A 38 5.47 19.52 -7.64
C GLY A 38 5.73 19.83 -6.17
N THR A 39 5.94 21.11 -5.85
CA THR A 39 6.11 21.54 -4.45
C THR A 39 4.84 21.27 -3.66
N GLY A 40 4.93 20.43 -2.62
CA GLY A 40 3.79 20.07 -1.80
C GLY A 40 2.99 18.87 -2.33
N THR A 41 3.50 18.08 -3.27
CA THR A 41 2.90 16.77 -3.57
C THR A 41 3.02 15.84 -2.36
N PRO A 42 1.97 15.09 -1.99
CA PRO A 42 2.06 14.07 -0.94
C PRO A 42 3.04 12.94 -1.30
N HIS A 43 3.87 12.55 -0.34
CA HIS A 43 4.69 11.34 -0.41
C HIS A 43 3.93 10.18 0.23
N TYR A 44 3.70 9.11 -0.51
CA TYR A 44 2.92 7.98 -0.04
C TYR A 44 3.81 6.86 0.49
N TYR A 45 3.27 6.12 1.45
CA TYR A 45 3.90 4.92 1.99
C TYR A 45 2.86 3.87 2.34
N LEU A 46 3.35 2.66 2.53
CA LEU A 46 2.61 1.58 3.15
C LEU A 46 3.46 0.91 4.22
N ASP A 47 2.83 0.44 5.28
CA ASP A 47 3.49 -0.27 6.38
C ASP A 47 2.76 -1.59 6.65
N VAL A 48 3.50 -2.69 6.48
CA VAL A 48 3.00 -4.04 6.70
C VAL A 48 3.44 -4.54 8.07
N LYS A 49 2.48 -4.77 8.96
CA LYS A 49 2.73 -5.30 10.30
C LYS A 49 2.96 -6.81 10.24
N LYS A 50 3.69 -7.35 11.23
CA LYS A 50 3.96 -8.81 11.36
C LYS A 50 2.69 -9.67 11.44
N ASN A 51 1.60 -9.09 11.91
CA ASN A 51 0.29 -9.76 12.03
C ASN A 51 -0.54 -9.66 10.73
N GLY A 52 0.01 -9.13 9.65
CA GLY A 52 -0.65 -8.96 8.37
C GLY A 52 -1.43 -7.67 8.17
N ASP A 53 -1.54 -6.79 9.17
CA ASP A 53 -2.21 -5.49 8.97
C ASP A 53 -1.41 -4.63 8.01
N VAL A 54 -2.12 -3.98 7.09
CA VAL A 54 -1.54 -3.06 6.11
C VAL A 54 -2.08 -1.67 6.35
N TYR A 55 -1.18 -0.74 6.56
CA TYR A 55 -1.48 0.68 6.67
C TYR A 55 -0.99 1.39 5.42
N PHE A 56 -1.77 2.33 4.92
CA PHE A 56 -1.35 3.25 3.87
C PHE A 56 -1.38 4.65 4.42
N GLY A 57 -0.36 5.43 4.14
CA GLY A 57 -0.29 6.80 4.59
C GLY A 57 0.32 7.72 3.56
N TYR A 58 0.25 9.00 3.88
CA TYR A 58 0.99 10.02 3.16
C TYR A 58 1.53 11.08 4.12
N VAL A 59 2.59 11.75 3.67
CA VAL A 59 3.15 12.94 4.31
C VAL A 59 3.27 14.04 3.27
N GLN A 60 2.75 15.21 3.59
CA GLN A 60 2.82 16.40 2.74
C GLN A 60 3.37 17.56 3.56
N VAL A 61 4.43 18.20 3.08
CA VAL A 61 5.03 19.35 3.77
C VAL A 61 4.74 20.61 2.96
N ASN A 62 4.03 21.56 3.58
CA ASN A 62 3.81 22.87 2.99
C ASN A 62 5.13 23.67 3.03
N GLN A 63 5.68 23.96 1.85
CA GLN A 63 6.97 24.64 1.71
C GLN A 63 6.95 26.11 2.18
N ALA A 64 5.78 26.75 2.21
CA ALA A 64 5.67 28.16 2.60
C ALA A 64 5.79 28.37 4.12
N ASN A 65 5.46 27.37 4.93
CA ASN A 65 5.44 27.50 6.40
C ASN A 65 5.95 26.26 7.15
N GLY A 66 6.44 25.24 6.44
CA GLY A 66 6.92 23.99 7.02
C GLY A 66 5.84 23.09 7.62
N LYS A 67 4.55 23.43 7.48
CA LYS A 67 3.48 22.67 8.10
C LYS A 67 3.33 21.29 7.45
N GLU A 68 3.51 20.24 8.24
CA GLU A 68 3.27 18.86 7.84
C GLU A 68 1.78 18.49 7.94
N THR A 69 1.27 17.86 6.89
CA THR A 69 -0.03 17.19 6.87
C THR A 69 0.20 15.71 6.60
N LYS A 70 -0.30 14.86 7.50
CA LYS A 70 -0.26 13.41 7.34
C LYS A 70 -1.60 12.76 7.64
N GLU A 71 -1.81 11.63 7.00
CA GLU A 71 -2.91 10.71 7.26
C GLU A 71 -2.38 9.28 7.12
N GLU A 72 -2.93 8.38 7.93
CA GLU A 72 -2.67 6.95 7.86
C GLU A 72 -4.02 6.23 7.95
N VAL A 73 -4.20 5.22 7.11
CA VAL A 73 -5.44 4.47 6.94
C VAL A 73 -5.12 2.98 7.04
N ASN A 74 -5.80 2.27 7.94
CA ASN A 74 -5.73 0.81 8.00
C ASN A 74 -6.58 0.22 6.86
N ALA A 75 -5.94 -0.48 5.93
CA ALA A 75 -6.58 -1.14 4.78
C ALA A 75 -6.92 -2.62 5.04
N GLY A 76 -6.78 -3.07 6.29
CA GLY A 76 -7.06 -4.41 6.76
C GLY A 76 -5.89 -5.37 6.53
N LYS A 77 -6.21 -6.67 6.49
CA LYS A 77 -5.20 -7.73 6.34
C LYS A 77 -4.73 -7.89 4.90
N TYR A 78 -3.43 -8.13 4.73
CA TYR A 78 -2.84 -8.57 3.48
C TYR A 78 -3.42 -9.90 3.01
N ALA A 79 -3.66 -9.99 1.70
CA ALA A 79 -3.91 -11.23 1.00
C ALA A 79 -3.40 -11.09 -0.44
N VAL A 80 -2.96 -12.19 -1.03
CA VAL A 80 -2.44 -12.22 -2.41
C VAL A 80 -3.52 -11.72 -3.37
N ASN A 81 -3.16 -10.80 -4.27
CA ASN A 81 -4.03 -10.18 -5.29
C ASN A 81 -5.24 -9.40 -4.75
N LYS A 82 -5.37 -9.23 -3.43
CA LYS A 82 -6.46 -8.47 -2.82
C LYS A 82 -6.35 -6.99 -3.19
N ILE A 83 -7.46 -6.42 -3.66
CA ILE A 83 -7.63 -4.98 -3.85
C ILE A 83 -7.89 -4.36 -2.49
N MET A 84 -7.08 -3.37 -2.13
CA MET A 84 -7.20 -2.62 -0.90
C MET A 84 -7.76 -1.23 -1.21
N LYS A 85 -8.95 -0.93 -0.70
CA LYS A 85 -9.54 0.40 -0.80
C LYS A 85 -8.97 1.28 0.31
N VAL A 86 -8.33 2.37 -0.09
CA VAL A 86 -7.72 3.37 0.80
C VAL A 86 -8.39 4.70 0.54
N GLU A 87 -9.07 5.24 1.55
CA GLU A 87 -9.76 6.52 1.45
C GLU A 87 -9.06 7.53 2.36
N PHE A 88 -8.30 8.43 1.75
CA PHE A 88 -7.62 9.53 2.44
C PHE A 88 -8.61 10.68 2.59
N LYS A 89 -9.19 10.84 3.78
CA LYS A 89 -10.27 11.81 4.03
C LYS A 89 -9.78 13.25 3.95
N LYS A 90 -8.55 13.52 4.39
CA LYS A 90 -7.98 14.88 4.37
C LYS A 90 -7.68 15.34 2.95
N TYR A 91 -7.25 14.40 2.09
CA TYR A 91 -6.95 14.66 0.69
C TYR A 91 -8.16 14.43 -0.25
N LYS A 92 -9.26 13.87 0.28
CA LYS A 92 -10.48 13.49 -0.46
C LYS A 92 -10.21 12.58 -1.66
N GLU A 93 -9.21 11.73 -1.53
CA GLU A 93 -8.81 10.78 -2.57
C GLU A 93 -9.13 9.35 -2.15
N THR A 94 -9.49 8.52 -3.13
CA THR A 94 -9.71 7.09 -2.91
C THR A 94 -8.86 6.29 -3.89
N PHE A 95 -7.98 5.46 -3.35
CA PHE A 95 -7.15 4.55 -4.12
C PHE A 95 -7.63 3.11 -3.95
N LEU A 96 -7.57 2.35 -5.04
CA LEU A 96 -7.72 0.91 -5.05
C LEU A 96 -6.35 0.33 -5.38
N LEU A 97 -5.69 -0.26 -4.39
CA LEU A 97 -4.29 -0.62 -4.48
C LEU A 97 -4.11 -2.14 -4.39
N LYS A 98 -3.18 -2.67 -5.17
CA LYS A 98 -2.61 -4.01 -4.98
C LYS A 98 -1.12 -3.87 -4.83
N PHE A 99 -0.47 -4.74 -4.09
CA PHE A 99 0.99 -4.76 -4.02
C PHE A 99 1.53 -6.17 -3.84
N ASN A 100 2.77 -6.35 -4.25
CA ASN A 100 3.58 -7.53 -4.00
C ASN A 100 4.84 -7.12 -3.23
N LYS A 101 5.90 -7.94 -3.25
CA LYS A 101 7.13 -7.66 -2.53
C LYS A 101 7.80 -6.35 -2.97
N ASP A 102 7.80 -6.07 -4.28
CA ASP A 102 8.66 -5.06 -4.87
C ASP A 102 7.88 -3.94 -5.55
N LYS A 103 6.59 -4.16 -5.86
CA LYS A 103 5.75 -3.24 -6.62
C LYS A 103 4.38 -3.02 -5.99
N ILE A 104 3.83 -1.85 -6.26
CA ILE A 104 2.46 -1.43 -5.97
C ILE A 104 1.77 -0.97 -7.25
N TYR A 105 0.46 -1.18 -7.32
CA TYR A 105 -0.38 -0.96 -8.49
C TYR A 105 -1.65 -0.22 -8.09
N LEU A 106 -2.01 0.82 -8.83
CA LEU A 106 -3.32 1.46 -8.75
C LEU A 106 -4.25 0.74 -9.72
N THR A 107 -5.39 0.27 -9.23
CA THR A 107 -6.30 -0.57 -9.99
C THR A 107 -7.69 0.03 -10.11
N ASP A 108 -8.49 -0.52 -11.02
CA ASP A 108 -9.95 -0.39 -10.99
C ASP A 108 -10.58 -1.38 -9.96
N GLU A 109 -11.91 -1.39 -9.86
CA GLU A 109 -12.66 -2.30 -8.98
C GLU A 109 -12.54 -3.77 -9.37
N LYS A 110 -12.24 -4.06 -10.64
CA LYS A 110 -11.99 -5.41 -11.16
C LYS A 110 -10.55 -5.86 -10.90
N GLY A 111 -9.69 -4.93 -10.47
CA GLY A 111 -8.30 -5.17 -10.16
C GLY A 111 -7.37 -5.12 -11.36
N ASN A 112 -7.79 -4.54 -12.49
CA ASN A 112 -6.95 -4.21 -13.62
C ASN A 112 -6.11 -2.97 -13.28
N ILE A 113 -4.84 -2.95 -13.69
CA ILE A 113 -3.96 -1.80 -13.48
C ILE A 113 -4.54 -0.62 -14.29
N LYS A 114 -4.73 0.52 -13.63
CA LYS A 114 -5.18 1.73 -14.30
C LYS A 114 -4.08 2.23 -15.24
N ASN A 115 -4.52 2.84 -16.33
CA ASN A 115 -3.65 3.46 -17.31
C ASN A 115 -4.06 4.93 -17.42
N LEU A 116 -3.23 5.83 -16.88
CA LEU A 116 -3.53 7.25 -16.71
C LEU A 116 -2.31 8.10 -17.10
N GLU A 117 -2.55 9.31 -17.57
CA GLU A 117 -1.50 10.29 -17.86
C GLU A 117 -0.66 10.61 -16.61
N GLY A 118 -1.33 10.83 -15.47
CA GLY A 118 -0.68 11.18 -14.21
C GLY A 118 0.20 10.09 -13.58
N CYS A 119 0.26 8.91 -14.18
CA CYS A 119 1.14 7.82 -13.75
C CYS A 119 2.52 7.87 -14.43
N CYS A 120 2.66 8.61 -15.54
CA CYS A 120 3.95 8.93 -16.17
C CYS A 120 4.60 10.13 -15.49
N SER A 121 5.92 10.16 -15.39
CA SER A 121 6.63 11.45 -15.28
C SER A 121 6.51 12.26 -16.58
N ALA A 122 6.79 13.57 -16.51
CA ALA A 122 6.78 14.45 -17.68
C ALA A 122 7.75 14.02 -18.80
N ARG A 123 8.79 13.24 -18.47
CA ARG A 123 9.72 12.68 -19.45
C ARG A 123 9.14 11.44 -20.12
N GLU A 124 8.45 10.58 -19.37
CA GLU A 124 7.83 9.37 -19.88
C GLU A 124 6.60 9.67 -20.75
N SER A 125 5.91 10.79 -20.47
CA SER A 125 4.74 11.21 -21.24
C SER A 125 5.05 11.79 -22.62
N ILE A 126 6.32 12.02 -22.96
CA ILE A 126 6.75 12.50 -24.29
C ILE A 126 6.45 11.43 -25.36
N ASP A 127 6.64 10.16 -25.01
CA ASP A 127 6.50 9.04 -25.96
C ASP A 127 5.17 8.29 -25.81
N LYS A 128 4.38 8.61 -24.77
CA LYS A 128 3.13 7.91 -24.42
C LYS A 128 2.14 8.86 -23.76
N GLU A 129 0.91 8.90 -24.25
CA GLU A 129 -0.16 9.72 -23.66
C GLU A 129 -0.57 9.23 -22.25
N THR A 130 -0.38 7.95 -21.96
CA THR A 130 -0.78 7.33 -20.70
C THR A 130 0.18 6.22 -20.26
N CYS A 131 0.27 6.01 -18.95
CA CYS A 131 1.14 5.00 -18.36
C CYS A 131 0.38 4.08 -17.41
N ASN A 132 0.83 2.83 -17.31
CA ASN A 132 0.35 1.91 -16.29
C ASN A 132 0.74 2.47 -14.92
N CYS A 133 -0.22 2.55 -14.02
CA CYS A 133 -0.04 3.07 -12.68
C CYS A 133 0.59 2.00 -11.78
N GLU A 134 1.90 1.82 -11.96
CA GLU A 134 2.75 0.96 -11.15
C GLU A 134 3.94 1.76 -10.58
N SER A 135 4.36 1.40 -9.36
CA SER A 135 5.55 1.94 -8.72
C SER A 135 6.32 0.83 -8.04
N GLU A 136 7.63 1.00 -7.95
CA GLU A 136 8.45 0.23 -7.02
C GLU A 136 8.17 0.64 -5.58
N LEU A 137 8.40 -0.29 -4.66
CA LEU A 137 8.38 -0.07 -3.22
C LEU A 137 9.81 0.01 -2.72
N TYR A 138 10.18 1.13 -2.11
CA TYR A 138 11.53 1.40 -1.62
C TYR A 138 11.52 1.81 -0.14
N GLU A 139 12.67 1.66 0.51
CA GLU A 139 12.87 1.98 1.93
C GLU A 139 13.38 3.42 2.11
#